data_AF-A0A7W9W207-F1
#
_entry.id   AF-A0A7W9W207-F1
#
_cell.length_a   1.000
_cell.length_b   1.000
_cell.length_c   1.000
_cell.angle_alpha   90.00
_cell.angle_beta   90.00
_cell.angle_gamma   90.00
#
_symmetry.space_group_name_H-M   'P 1'
#
loop_
_entity.id
_entity.type
_entity.pdbx_description
1 polymer ?
#
loop_
_entity_poly.entity_id
_entity_poly.type
_entity_poly.pdbx_seq_one_letter_code
_entity_poly.pdbx_strand_id
1 'polypeptide(L)' 'MDYKAMRDRIEDLVNDNHREYVKAIISIEKGINDESALNKLYDAYMDNDSLNLLNEEFDHMIEELRE' A
#
# COMPACT_ATOMS: atom_id res chain seq x y z
N MET A 1 -15.85 -8.23 15.00
CA MET A 1 -14.52 -7.93 15.57
C MET A 1 -14.61 -6.54 16.16
N ASP A 2 -14.20 -6.34 17.40
CA ASP A 2 -14.15 -4.98 17.96
C ASP A 2 -12.94 -4.22 17.40
N TYR A 3 -12.95 -2.90 17.59
CA TYR A 3 -11.89 -2.01 17.09
C TYR A 3 -10.48 -2.41 17.56
N LYS A 4 -10.33 -2.85 18.80
CA LYS A 4 -9.01 -3.21 19.36
C LYS A 4 -8.48 -4.46 18.68
N ALA A 5 -9.32 -5.49 18.59
CA ALA A 5 -8.96 -6.72 17.89
C ALA A 5 -8.65 -6.50 16.40
N MET A 6 -9.29 -5.52 15.75
CA MET A 6 -8.97 -5.15 14.37
C MET A 6 -7.63 -4.40 14.27
N ARG A 7 -7.38 -3.47 15.20
CA ARG A 7 -6.11 -2.73 15.27
C ARG A 7 -4.93 -3.67 15.52
N ASP A 8 -5.04 -4.57 16.49
CA ASP A 8 -3.96 -5.51 16.83
C ASP A 8 -3.61 -6.39 15.61
N ARG A 9 -4.61 -6.85 14.86
CA ARG A 9 -4.38 -7.58 13.61
C ARG A 9 -3.71 -6.75 12.52
N ILE A 10 -4.04 -5.46 12.40
CA ILE A 10 -3.38 -4.56 11.46
C ILE A 10 -1.94 -4.31 11.91
N GLU A 11 -1.69 -4.10 13.20
CA GLU A 11 -0.34 -3.94 13.75
C GLU A 11 0.53 -5.18 13.47
N ASP A 12 0.00 -6.39 13.65
CA ASP A 12 0.69 -7.63 13.29
C ASP A 12 1.03 -7.68 11.79
N LEU A 13 0.08 -7.31 10.92
CA LEU A 13 0.31 -7.27 9.46
C LEU A 13 1.32 -6.20 9.04
N VAL A 14 1.31 -5.03 9.68
CA VAL A 14 2.25 -3.94 9.43
C VAL A 14 3.67 -4.35 9.83
N ASN A 15 3.84 -5.09 10.92
CA ASN A 15 5.15 -5.51 11.42
C ASN A 15 5.69 -6.74 10.69
N ASP A 16 4.87 -7.78 10.51
CA ASP A 16 5.32 -9.07 9.96
C ASP A 16 5.27 -9.11 8.43
N ASN A 17 4.31 -8.41 7.81
CA ASN A 17 4.05 -8.47 6.38
C ASN A 17 3.77 -7.07 5.80
N HIS A 18 4.61 -6.09 6.17
CA HIS A 18 4.45 -4.69 5.75
C HIS A 18 4.17 -4.55 4.25
N ARG A 19 4.97 -5.26 3.43
CA ARG A 19 4.82 -5.27 1.97
C ARG A 19 3.42 -5.68 1.52
N GLU A 20 2.90 -6.79 2.04
CA GLU A 20 1.57 -7.28 1.67
C GLU A 20 0.45 -6.38 2.22
N TYR A 21 0.64 -5.81 3.41
CA TYR A 21 -0.28 -4.81 3.96
C TYR A 21 -0.40 -3.59 3.04
N VAL A 22 0.73 -2.99 2.65
CA VAL A 22 0.73 -1.81 1.76
C VAL A 22 0.16 -2.16 0.39
N LYS A 23 0.55 -3.30 -0.21
CA LYS A 23 -0.02 -3.78 -1.48
C LYS A 23 -1.55 -3.92 -1.40
N ALA A 24 -2.07 -4.48 -0.31
CA ALA A 24 -3.51 -4.66 -0.12
C ALA A 24 -4.27 -3.34 0.01
N ILE A 25 -3.69 -2.35 0.70
CA ILE A 25 -4.30 -1.02 0.83
C ILE A 25 -4.37 -0.33 -0.54
N ILE A 26 -3.26 -0.31 -1.29
CA ILE A 26 -3.20 0.25 -2.64
C ILE A 26 -4.19 -0.46 -3.58
N SER A 27 -4.27 -1.79 -3.50
CA SER A 27 -5.20 -2.60 -4.28
C SER A 27 -6.66 -2.19 -4.04
N ILE A 28 -7.04 -2.00 -2.78
CA ILE A 28 -8.40 -1.63 -2.38
C ILE A 28 -8.72 -0.19 -2.79
N GLU A 29 -7.83 0.77 -2.52
CA GLU A 29 -8.08 2.18 -2.79
C GLU A 29 -8.10 2.51 -4.28
N LYS A 30 -7.21 1.89 -5.06
CA LYS A 30 -7.02 2.19 -6.48
C LYS A 30 -7.71 1.18 -7.40
N GLY A 31 -8.25 0.10 -6.84
CA GLY A 31 -8.91 -0.97 -7.59
C GLY A 31 -7.95 -1.82 -8.45
N ILE A 32 -6.67 -1.89 -8.08
CA ILE A 32 -5.63 -2.62 -8.82
C ILE A 32 -5.53 -4.03 -8.25
N ASN A 33 -5.71 -5.05 -9.09
CA ASN A 33 -5.55 -6.46 -8.69
C ASN A 33 -4.30 -7.12 -9.30
N ASP A 34 -3.53 -6.37 -10.10
CA ASP A 34 -2.29 -6.87 -10.70
C ASP A 34 -1.15 -6.82 -9.69
N GLU A 35 -0.68 -8.00 -9.28
CA GLU A 35 0.39 -8.13 -8.29
C GLU A 35 1.72 -7.53 -8.76
N SER A 36 2.03 -7.57 -10.06
CA SER A 36 3.27 -6.98 -10.59
C SER A 36 3.22 -5.45 -10.50
N ALA A 37 2.06 -4.85 -10.79
CA ALA A 37 1.85 -3.41 -10.61
C ALA A 37 1.96 -3.00 -9.13
N LEU A 38 1.34 -3.78 -8.23
CA LEU A 38 1.41 -3.54 -6.79
C LEU A 38 2.83 -3.66 -6.24
N ASN A 39 3.63 -4.61 -6.73
CA ASN A 39 5.03 -4.75 -6.33
C ASN A 39 5.86 -3.53 -6.74
N LYS A 40 5.69 -3.03 -7.97
CA LYS A 40 6.38 -1.81 -8.43
C LYS A 40 5.98 -0.58 -7.63
N LEU A 41 4.69 -0.42 -7.33
CA LEU A 41 4.18 0.67 -6.50
C LEU A 41 4.75 0.61 -5.08
N TYR A 42 4.86 -0.59 -4.51
CA TYR A 42 5.49 -0.77 -3.21
C TYR A 42 6.98 -0.43 -3.22
N ASP A 43 7.73 -0.90 -4.21
CA ASP A 43 9.17 -0.62 -4.30
C ASP A 43 9.41 0.89 -4.48
N ALA A 44 8.61 1.56 -5.30
CA ALA A 44 8.67 3.01 -5.46
C ALA A 44 8.17 3.80 -4.22
N TYR A 45 7.23 3.23 -3.46
CA TYR A 45 6.83 3.76 -2.15
C TYR A 45 8.00 3.71 -1.14
N MET A 46 8.72 2.59 -1.09
CA MET A 46 9.87 2.41 -0.18
C MET A 46 11.08 3.28 -0.56
N ASP A 47 11.29 3.55 -1.84
CA ASP A 47 12.39 4.40 -2.32
C ASP A 47 12.14 5.90 -2.04
N ASN A 48 10.89 6.29 -1.75
CA ASN A 48 10.53 7.67 -1.44
C ASN A 48 10.22 7.82 0.06
N ASP A 49 11.26 8.15 0.84
CA ASP A 49 11.24 8.38 2.30
C ASP A 49 10.16 9.38 2.79
N SER A 50 9.51 10.13 1.89
CA SER A 50 8.51 11.17 2.21
C SER A 50 7.06 10.70 2.10
N LEU A 51 6.80 9.48 1.65
CA LEU A 51 5.44 8.98 1.44
C LEU A 51 4.84 8.42 2.74
N ASN A 52 3.76 9.04 3.21
CA ASN A 52 2.84 8.41 4.15
C ASN A 52 1.75 7.68 3.36
N LEU A 53 1.30 6.52 3.85
CA LEU A 53 0.35 5.62 3.18
C LEU A 53 -0.95 6.26 2.65
N LEU A 54 -1.35 7.41 3.20
CA LEU A 54 -2.63 8.10 2.92
C LEU A 54 -2.48 9.32 2.00
N ASN A 55 -1.40 9.44 1.23
CA ASN A 55 -1.15 10.65 0.44
C ASN A 55 -1.62 10.53 -1.03
N GLU A 56 -2.07 11.66 -1.59
CA GLU A 56 -2.54 11.87 -2.96
C GLU A 56 -1.44 11.58 -4.02
N GLU A 57 -0.17 11.50 -3.61
CA GLU A 57 0.98 11.17 -4.47
C GLU A 57 0.90 9.78 -5.14
N PHE A 58 0.11 8.83 -4.60
CA PHE A 58 -0.13 7.55 -5.29
C PHE A 58 -0.85 7.71 -6.63
N ASP A 59 -1.64 8.76 -6.81
CA ASP A 59 -2.29 9.04 -8.09
C ASP A 59 -1.24 9.41 -9.17
N HIS A 60 -0.21 10.17 -8.80
CA HIS A 60 0.87 10.56 -9.71
C HIS A 60 1.69 9.36 -10.20
N MET A 61 2.04 8.44 -9.30
CA MET A 61 2.80 7.22 -9.65
C MET A 61 2.00 6.28 -10.57
N ILE A 62 0.67 6.25 -10.45
CA ILE A 62 -0.20 5.46 -11.33
C ILE A 62 -0.31 6.09 -12.71
N GLU A 63 -0.30 7.42 -12.81
CA GLU A 63 -0.23 8.13 -14.09
C GLU A 63 1.10 7.83 -14.82
N GLU A 64 2.23 7.86 -14.11
CA GLU A 64 3.54 7.53 -14.69
C GLU A 64 3.66 6.06 -15.15
N LEU A 65 2.94 5.13 -14.52
CA LEU A 65 2.89 3.73 -14.96
C LEU A 65 1.98 3.49 -16.17
N ARG A 66 1.17 4.48 -16.57
CA ARG A 66 0.24 4.39 -17.72
C ARG A 66 0.82 4.98 -19.01
N GLU A 67 1.90 5.76 -18.95
CA GLU A 67 2.72 6.16 -20.11
C GLU A 67 3.71 5.06 -20.53
#